data_AF-A0A3S1BYK8-F1
#
_entry.id   AF-A0A3S1BYK8-F1
#
_cell.length_a   1.000
_cell.length_b   1.000
_cell.length_c   1.000
_cell.angle_alpha   90.00
_cell.angle_beta   90.00
_cell.angle_gamma   90.00
#
_symmetry.space_group_name_H-M   'P 1'
#
loop_
_entity.id
_entity.type
_entity.pdbx_description
1 polymer ?
#
loop_
_entity_poly.entity_id
_entity_poly.type
_entity_poly.pdbx_seq_one_letter_code
_entity_poly.pdbx_strand_id
1 'polypeptide(L)'
;MKVIFFDVDGTLTETQSGATFKENPEDIKVMDGVTKGLDFHRSKGYVMIGISNQGGCAAINQSTGKPHKSIEDTTITEMRNTLQLLPQLELIYFCPDFEGLTAWQIFRDNALEIKQNDISELGSFRKPGAGMINHFLQNKAIEEAWLIGDRPEDDGAASSAGIEFIWADTWRQRFAPGIHEFRPTNMKQIGLLEGIKL
;
A
#
# COMPACT_ATOMS: atom_id res chain seq x y z
N MET A 1 6.49 17.08 6.67
CA MET A 1 5.96 16.58 5.38
C MET A 1 4.64 15.87 5.63
N LYS A 2 3.77 15.83 4.62
CA LYS A 2 2.53 15.06 4.65
C LYS A 2 2.70 13.79 3.83
N VAL A 3 2.26 12.65 4.34
CA VAL A 3 2.38 11.36 3.65
C VAL A 3 1.11 10.54 3.76
N ILE A 4 0.78 9.82 2.70
CA ILE A 4 -0.26 8.78 2.71
C ILE A 4 0.38 7.49 2.23
N PHE A 5 0.27 6.46 3.06
CA PHE A 5 0.53 5.10 2.69
C PHE A 5 -0.76 4.48 2.16
N PHE A 6 -0.64 3.66 1.13
CA PHE A 6 -1.75 2.93 0.55
C PHE A 6 -1.41 1.45 0.55
N ASP A 7 -2.33 0.62 1.02
CA ASP A 7 -2.35 -0.75 0.52
C ASP A 7 -2.49 -0.74 -1.01
N VAL A 8 -2.00 -1.80 -1.68
CA VAL A 8 -2.03 -1.89 -3.14
C VAL A 8 -3.19 -2.75 -3.64
N ASP A 9 -3.33 -3.97 -3.11
CA ASP A 9 -4.20 -5.02 -3.65
C ASP A 9 -5.54 -5.07 -2.92
N GLY A 10 -6.61 -4.60 -3.57
CA GLY A 10 -7.92 -4.36 -2.95
C GLY A 10 -8.11 -2.89 -2.52
N THR A 11 -7.03 -2.10 -2.52
CA THR A 11 -7.05 -0.67 -2.19
C THR A 11 -6.86 0.25 -3.40
N LEU A 12 -5.77 0.10 -4.14
CA LEU A 12 -5.49 0.90 -5.35
C LEU A 12 -5.85 0.14 -6.63
N THR A 13 -5.69 -1.18 -6.59
CA THR A 13 -5.84 -2.05 -7.75
C THR A 13 -6.65 -3.28 -7.40
N GLU A 14 -7.36 -3.81 -8.39
CA GLU A 14 -7.98 -5.13 -8.39
C GLU A 14 -7.44 -5.95 -9.57
N THR A 15 -7.75 -7.25 -9.61
CA THR A 15 -7.39 -8.08 -10.75
C THR A 15 -8.22 -7.68 -11.97
N GLN A 16 -7.58 -7.60 -13.14
CA GLN A 16 -8.26 -7.39 -14.39
C GLN A 16 -9.05 -8.66 -14.81
N SER A 17 -8.53 -9.83 -14.46
CA SER A 17 -9.10 -11.15 -14.71
C SER A 17 -10.35 -11.45 -13.87
N GLY A 18 -10.53 -10.76 -12.74
CA GLY A 18 -11.54 -11.08 -11.73
C GLY A 18 -11.14 -12.24 -10.80
N ALA A 19 -9.91 -12.77 -10.93
CA ALA A 19 -9.37 -13.75 -10.00
C ALA A 19 -9.15 -13.13 -8.60
N THR A 20 -9.05 -13.97 -7.57
CA THR A 20 -8.79 -13.47 -6.19
C THR A 20 -7.39 -12.87 -6.04
N PHE A 21 -6.41 -13.39 -6.78
CA PHE A 21 -5.04 -12.92 -6.78
C PHE A 21 -4.58 -12.75 -8.23
N LYS A 22 -3.68 -11.80 -8.47
CA LYS A 22 -3.11 -11.55 -9.80
C LYS A 22 -2.38 -12.79 -10.30
N GLU A 23 -2.78 -13.26 -11.48
CA GLU A 23 -2.22 -14.49 -12.09
C GLU A 23 -0.94 -14.21 -12.88
N ASN A 24 -0.75 -12.96 -13.32
CA ASN A 24 0.44 -12.47 -14.01
C ASN A 24 0.69 -10.98 -13.69
N PRO A 25 1.88 -10.43 -13.95
CA PRO A 25 2.22 -9.03 -13.64
C PRO A 25 1.37 -7.99 -14.37
N GLU A 26 0.69 -8.34 -15.46
CA GLU A 26 -0.18 -7.47 -16.24
C GLU A 26 -1.64 -7.50 -15.76
N ASP A 27 -1.99 -8.40 -14.83
CA ASP A 27 -3.35 -8.58 -14.30
C ASP A 27 -3.73 -7.48 -13.30
N ILE A 28 -3.62 -6.21 -13.73
CA ILE A 28 -3.79 -5.04 -12.87
C ILE A 28 -4.83 -4.12 -13.46
N LYS A 29 -5.90 -3.90 -12.71
CA LYS A 29 -6.91 -2.88 -13.00
C LYS A 29 -6.95 -1.85 -11.87
N VAL A 30 -6.76 -0.58 -12.22
CA VAL A 30 -6.93 0.53 -11.27
C VAL A 30 -8.40 0.64 -10.89
N MET A 31 -8.69 0.70 -9.59
CA MET A 31 -10.07 0.78 -9.10
C MET A 31 -10.66 2.19 -9.26
N ASP A 32 -11.99 2.28 -9.33
CA ASP A 32 -12.69 3.55 -9.49
C ASP A 32 -12.38 4.53 -8.34
N GLY A 33 -12.23 5.80 -8.69
CA GLY A 33 -11.91 6.88 -7.75
C GLY A 33 -10.44 6.99 -7.37
N VAL A 34 -9.61 5.96 -7.61
CA VAL A 34 -8.19 5.94 -7.20
C VAL A 34 -7.39 7.07 -7.82
N THR A 35 -7.37 7.19 -9.16
CA THR A 35 -6.60 8.24 -9.85
C THR A 35 -6.99 9.63 -9.37
N LYS A 36 -8.29 9.91 -9.24
CA LYS A 36 -8.79 11.21 -8.78
C LYS A 36 -8.45 11.48 -7.31
N GLY A 37 -8.52 10.47 -6.45
CA GLY A 37 -8.14 10.58 -5.04
C GLY A 37 -6.64 10.85 -4.87
N LEU A 38 -5.80 10.17 -5.65
CA LEU A 38 -4.35 10.41 -5.66
C LEU A 38 -4.02 11.82 -6.17
N ASP A 39 -4.63 12.27 -7.27
CA ASP A 39 -4.44 13.63 -7.79
C ASP A 39 -4.88 14.70 -6.79
N PHE A 40 -6.01 14.47 -6.11
CA PHE A 40 -6.49 15.33 -5.05
C PHE A 40 -5.46 15.47 -3.93
N HIS A 41 -4.98 14.36 -3.37
CA HIS A 41 -4.01 14.38 -2.27
C HIS A 41 -2.65 14.96 -2.70
N ARG A 42 -2.22 14.70 -3.94
CA ARG A 42 -1.03 15.35 -4.52
C ARG A 42 -1.17 16.86 -4.50
N SER A 43 -2.33 17.38 -4.91
CA SER A 43 -2.60 18.83 -4.91
C SER A 43 -2.58 19.46 -3.51
N LYS A 44 -2.73 18.65 -2.46
CA LYS A 44 -2.66 19.07 -1.05
C LYS A 44 -1.26 18.87 -0.44
N GLY A 45 -0.28 18.46 -1.23
CA GLY A 45 1.12 18.32 -0.81
C GLY A 45 1.44 17.00 -0.12
N TYR A 46 0.60 15.96 -0.30
CA TYR A 46 0.93 14.62 0.18
C TYR A 46 1.92 13.91 -0.73
N VAL A 47 2.93 13.30 -0.12
CA VAL A 47 3.74 12.25 -0.73
C VAL A 47 2.99 10.92 -0.59
N MET A 48 2.95 10.11 -1.64
CA MET A 48 2.13 8.90 -1.66
C MET A 48 3.00 7.66 -1.91
N ILE A 49 2.82 6.65 -1.07
CA ILE A 49 3.66 5.45 -0.98
C ILE A 49 2.76 4.21 -0.95
N GLY A 50 3.03 3.21 -1.78
CA GLY A 50 2.36 1.91 -1.67
C GLY A 50 3.03 1.01 -0.63
N ILE A 51 2.26 0.17 0.06
CA ILE A 51 2.75 -0.89 0.96
C ILE A 51 1.93 -2.17 0.73
N SER A 52 2.56 -3.33 0.52
CA SER A 52 1.82 -4.56 0.20
C SER A 52 2.39 -5.82 0.87
N ASN A 53 1.51 -6.73 1.28
CA ASN A 53 1.87 -8.06 1.77
C ASN A 53 1.82 -9.06 0.60
N GLN A 54 2.97 -9.57 0.14
CA GLN A 54 3.09 -10.46 -1.03
C GLN A 54 3.39 -11.90 -0.63
N GLY A 55 2.46 -12.53 0.10
CA GLY A 55 2.62 -13.91 0.60
C GLY A 55 2.77 -14.98 -0.49
N GLY A 56 2.44 -14.68 -1.75
CA GLY A 56 2.68 -15.59 -2.87
C GLY A 56 4.16 -15.92 -3.10
N CYS A 57 5.08 -15.07 -2.63
CA CYS A 57 6.53 -15.31 -2.69
C CYS A 57 7.00 -16.38 -1.69
N ALA A 58 6.27 -16.60 -0.59
CA ALA A 58 6.59 -17.60 0.42
C ALA A 58 5.69 -18.85 0.35
N ALA A 59 4.45 -18.70 -0.14
CA ALA A 59 3.52 -19.81 -0.28
C ALA A 59 4.00 -20.81 -1.35
N ILE A 60 4.13 -22.09 -0.98
CA ILE A 60 4.61 -23.14 -1.87
C ILE A 60 3.45 -23.79 -2.65
N ASN A 61 3.58 -23.82 -3.97
CA ASN A 61 2.73 -24.60 -4.84
C ASN A 61 3.11 -26.09 -4.73
N GLN A 62 2.19 -26.90 -4.21
CA GLN A 62 2.41 -28.33 -3.98
C GLN A 62 2.72 -29.13 -5.25
N SER A 63 2.25 -28.66 -6.41
CA SER A 63 2.44 -29.34 -7.70
C SER A 63 3.84 -29.13 -8.26
N THR A 64 4.45 -27.97 -7.98
CA THR A 64 5.76 -27.60 -8.54
C THR A 64 6.88 -27.62 -7.50
N GLY A 65 6.55 -27.66 -6.22
CA GLY A 65 7.49 -27.54 -5.11
C GLY A 65 8.17 -26.17 -5.01
N LYS A 66 7.61 -25.14 -5.67
CA LYS A 66 8.16 -23.78 -5.76
C LYS A 66 7.17 -22.74 -5.23
N PRO A 67 7.63 -21.54 -4.86
CA PRO A 67 6.74 -20.42 -4.56
C PRO A 67 5.70 -20.15 -5.66
N HIS A 68 4.53 -19.65 -5.27
CA HIS A 68 3.48 -19.23 -6.20
C HIS A 68 3.88 -18.04 -7.07
N LYS A 69 4.73 -17.15 -6.54
CA LYS A 69 5.30 -16.01 -7.26
C LYS A 69 6.80 -15.95 -7.05
N SER A 70 7.55 -15.53 -8.07
CA SER A 70 8.94 -15.11 -7.88
C SER A 70 8.98 -13.66 -7.38
N ILE A 71 10.01 -13.33 -6.61
CA ILE A 71 10.24 -11.95 -6.17
C ILE A 71 10.62 -11.11 -7.40
N GLU A 72 11.66 -11.52 -8.12
CA GLU A 72 12.28 -10.74 -9.20
C GLU A 72 11.44 -10.69 -10.47
N ASP A 73 11.02 -11.83 -11.00
CA ASP A 73 10.34 -11.85 -12.31
C ASP A 73 8.88 -11.43 -12.22
N THR A 74 8.19 -11.80 -11.13
CA THR A 74 6.74 -11.60 -11.00
C THR A 74 6.43 -10.36 -10.15
N THR A 75 6.83 -10.38 -8.89
CA THR A 75 6.34 -9.41 -7.89
C THR A 75 6.91 -8.02 -8.11
N ILE A 76 8.22 -7.91 -8.39
CA ILE A 76 8.85 -6.63 -8.74
C ILE A 76 8.23 -6.04 -10.01
N THR A 77 7.98 -6.87 -11.03
CA THR A 77 7.33 -6.44 -12.28
C THR A 77 5.92 -5.93 -12.02
N GLU A 78 5.13 -6.64 -11.21
CA GLU A 78 3.77 -6.24 -10.83
C GLU A 78 3.74 -4.88 -10.12
N MET A 79 4.66 -4.66 -9.16
CA MET A 79 4.78 -3.39 -8.45
C MET A 79 5.24 -2.26 -9.39
N ARG A 80 6.14 -2.53 -10.32
CA ARG A 80 6.55 -1.56 -11.35
C ARG A 80 5.40 -1.20 -12.29
N ASN A 81 4.64 -2.19 -12.76
CA ASN A 81 3.47 -1.95 -13.59
C ASN A 81 2.44 -1.08 -12.85
N THR A 82 2.24 -1.33 -11.55
CA THR A 82 1.42 -0.47 -10.68
C THR A 82 1.95 0.97 -10.63
N LEU A 83 3.26 1.18 -10.47
CA LEU A 83 3.88 2.51 -10.47
C LEU A 83 3.79 3.26 -11.82
N GLN A 84 3.71 2.51 -12.93
CA GLN A 84 3.49 3.08 -14.27
C GLN A 84 2.02 3.50 -14.45
N LEU A 85 1.08 2.69 -13.97
CA LEU A 85 -0.36 3.00 -14.01
C LEU A 85 -0.73 4.15 -13.06
N LEU A 86 -0.02 4.28 -11.93
CA LEU A 86 -0.26 5.27 -10.88
C LEU A 86 0.97 6.17 -10.70
N PRO A 87 1.23 7.11 -11.63
CA PRO A 87 2.42 7.97 -11.60
C PRO A 87 2.48 8.94 -10.40
N GLN A 88 1.41 9.02 -9.61
CA GLN A 88 1.34 9.79 -8.38
C GLN A 88 2.09 9.12 -7.21
N LEU A 89 2.31 7.81 -7.26
CA LEU A 89 3.09 7.10 -6.24
C LEU A 89 4.59 7.33 -6.47
N GLU A 90 5.34 7.57 -5.39
CA GLU A 90 6.80 7.71 -5.49
C GLU A 90 7.49 6.35 -5.58
N LEU A 91 7.03 5.39 -4.77
CA LEU A 91 7.55 4.02 -4.70
C LEU A 91 6.50 3.10 -4.05
N ILE A 92 6.73 1.80 -4.11
CA ILE A 92 5.97 0.79 -3.38
C ILE A 92 6.92 -0.04 -2.51
N TYR A 93 6.57 -0.23 -1.24
CA TYR A 93 7.15 -1.30 -0.42
C TYR A 93 6.35 -2.58 -0.57
N PHE A 94 7.00 -3.74 -0.55
CA PHE A 94 6.31 -4.99 -0.28
C PHE A 94 7.10 -5.91 0.65
N CYS A 95 6.38 -6.71 1.44
CA CYS A 95 6.95 -7.80 2.25
C CYS A 95 6.63 -9.16 1.57
N PRO A 96 7.63 -9.95 1.16
CA PRO A 96 7.41 -11.21 0.45
C PRO A 96 7.12 -12.41 1.37
N ASP A 97 7.52 -12.34 2.64
CA ASP A 97 7.52 -13.47 3.56
C ASP A 97 6.39 -13.38 4.62
N PHE A 98 6.10 -14.52 5.26
CA PHE A 98 5.04 -14.59 6.29
C PHE A 98 5.53 -14.10 7.65
N GLU A 99 6.83 -14.20 7.87
CA GLU A 99 7.53 -13.89 9.08
C GLU A 99 7.78 -12.39 9.23
N GLY A 100 7.70 -11.61 8.15
CA GLY A 100 7.92 -10.18 8.12
C GLY A 100 9.38 -9.77 8.23
N LEU A 101 10.32 -10.60 7.79
CA LEU A 101 11.77 -10.42 7.98
C LEU A 101 12.42 -9.52 6.93
N THR A 102 11.86 -9.50 5.73
CA THR A 102 12.37 -8.69 4.61
C THR A 102 11.29 -7.79 4.02
N ALA A 103 11.73 -6.70 3.41
CA ALA A 103 10.89 -5.87 2.56
C ALA A 103 11.67 -5.43 1.32
N TRP A 104 10.97 -4.99 0.30
CA TRP A 104 11.57 -4.47 -0.92
C TRP A 104 11.03 -3.07 -1.21
N GLN A 105 11.91 -2.13 -1.55
CA GLN A 105 11.53 -0.84 -2.12
C GLN A 105 11.57 -0.91 -3.63
N ILE A 106 10.42 -0.74 -4.26
CA ILE A 106 10.28 -0.74 -5.70
C ILE A 106 10.10 0.68 -6.19
N PHE A 107 11.02 1.09 -7.04
CA PHE A 107 10.98 2.29 -7.85
C PHE A 107 10.69 1.89 -9.29
N ARG A 108 10.36 2.87 -10.14
CA ARG A 108 10.11 2.64 -11.58
C ARG A 108 11.28 1.91 -12.26
N ASP A 109 12.50 2.33 -11.95
CA ASP A 109 13.70 1.85 -12.64
C ASP A 109 14.64 1.04 -11.74
N ASN A 110 14.31 0.85 -10.46
CA ASN A 110 15.18 0.17 -9.49
C ASN A 110 14.39 -0.61 -8.44
N ALA A 111 15.02 -1.60 -7.82
CA ALA A 111 14.48 -2.36 -6.71
C ALA A 111 15.58 -2.55 -5.66
N LEU A 112 15.25 -2.34 -4.39
CA LEU A 112 16.19 -2.49 -3.27
C LEU A 112 15.61 -3.42 -2.22
N GLU A 113 16.34 -4.47 -1.86
CA GLU A 113 16.01 -5.33 -0.73
C GLU A 113 16.39 -4.62 0.58
N ILE A 114 15.48 -4.66 1.55
CA ILE A 114 15.67 -4.18 2.91
C ILE A 114 15.63 -5.38 3.86
N LYS A 115 16.65 -5.46 4.71
CA LYS A 115 16.75 -6.45 5.78
C LYS A 115 16.67 -5.73 7.12
N GLN A 116 16.06 -6.39 8.09
CA GLN A 116 16.11 -5.94 9.48
C GLN A 116 17.54 -5.95 10.00
N ASN A 117 17.91 -4.85 10.66
CA ASN A 117 19.24 -4.71 11.27
C ASN A 117 19.16 -4.61 12.81
N ASP A 118 17.96 -4.44 13.37
CA ASP A 118 17.70 -4.38 14.81
C ASP A 118 16.73 -5.49 15.22
N ILE A 119 17.00 -6.13 16.36
CA ILE A 119 16.16 -7.18 16.91
C ILE A 119 14.76 -6.68 17.30
N SER A 120 14.64 -5.41 17.64
CA SER A 120 13.35 -4.76 17.96
C SER A 120 12.45 -4.59 16.73
N GLU A 121 13.02 -4.68 15.52
CA GLU A 121 12.28 -4.61 14.27
C GLU A 121 11.91 -6.00 13.73
N LEU A 122 12.33 -7.08 14.41
CA LEU A 122 12.19 -8.44 13.89
C LEU A 122 10.74 -8.79 13.56
N GLY A 123 10.49 -9.18 12.32
CA GLY A 123 9.17 -9.57 11.84
C GLY A 123 8.19 -8.41 11.61
N SER A 124 8.67 -7.16 11.65
CA SER A 124 7.79 -5.99 11.56
C SER A 124 7.38 -5.60 10.15
N PHE A 125 7.99 -6.14 9.08
CA PHE A 125 7.70 -5.67 7.71
C PHE A 125 6.34 -6.14 7.19
N ARG A 126 5.85 -7.30 7.62
CA ARG A 126 4.55 -7.80 7.20
C ARG A 126 3.45 -7.13 8.00
N LYS A 127 2.46 -6.51 7.34
CA LYS A 127 1.27 -5.96 8.01
C LYS A 127 0.57 -7.10 8.80
N PRO A 128 0.14 -6.89 10.06
CA PRO A 128 -0.07 -5.61 10.76
C PRO A 128 1.18 -4.98 11.39
N GLY A 129 2.38 -5.50 11.15
CA GLY A 129 3.62 -4.81 11.49
C GLY A 129 3.79 -3.49 10.73
N ALA A 130 4.51 -2.55 11.36
CA ALA A 130 4.72 -1.19 10.86
C ALA A 130 6.09 -0.97 10.18
N GLY A 131 6.87 -2.01 9.94
CA GLY A 131 8.26 -1.91 9.46
C GLY A 131 8.40 -1.15 8.14
N MET A 132 7.51 -1.40 7.17
CA MET A 132 7.54 -0.68 5.88
C MET A 132 7.25 0.83 6.06
N ILE A 133 6.32 1.16 6.95
CA ILE A 133 5.95 2.55 7.27
C ILE A 133 7.10 3.23 8.01
N ASN A 134 7.58 2.63 9.09
CA ASN A 134 8.63 3.19 9.94
C ASN A 134 9.94 3.39 9.18
N HIS A 135 10.31 2.45 8.30
CA HIS A 135 11.45 2.60 7.43
C HIS A 135 11.32 3.83 6.51
N PHE A 136 10.13 4.08 5.96
CA PHE A 136 9.90 5.31 5.18
C PHE A 136 9.92 6.55 6.06
N LEU A 137 9.34 6.54 7.26
CA LEU A 137 9.25 7.73 8.13
C LEU A 137 10.57 8.07 8.83
N GLN A 138 11.51 7.14 8.91
CA GLN A 138 12.77 7.30 9.62
C GLN A 138 13.50 8.59 9.22
N ASN A 139 13.91 9.36 10.24
CA ASN A 139 14.62 10.64 10.13
C ASN A 139 13.88 11.74 9.34
N LYS A 140 12.56 11.66 9.20
CA LYS A 140 11.75 12.68 8.52
C LYS A 140 10.88 13.43 9.53
N ALA A 141 10.77 14.75 9.35
CA ALA A 141 9.81 15.55 10.09
C ALA A 141 8.41 15.37 9.49
N ILE A 142 7.52 14.68 10.20
CA ILE A 142 6.16 14.35 9.74
C ILE A 142 5.17 15.36 10.32
N GLU A 143 4.41 16.02 9.44
CA GLU A 143 3.28 16.88 9.83
C GLU A 143 2.01 16.05 9.95
N GLU A 144 1.80 15.13 9.00
CA GLU A 144 0.59 14.32 8.89
C GLU A 144 0.93 13.02 8.17
N ALA A 145 0.42 11.90 8.70
CA ALA A 145 0.62 10.57 8.12
C ALA A 145 -0.67 9.76 8.23
N TRP A 146 -1.03 9.12 7.12
CA TRP A 146 -2.20 8.27 7.00
C TRP A 146 -1.85 6.93 6.37
N LEU A 147 -2.57 5.88 6.71
CA LEU A 147 -2.67 4.65 5.93
C LEU A 147 -4.10 4.47 5.43
N ILE A 148 -4.24 4.15 4.15
CA ILE A 148 -5.49 3.79 3.50
C ILE A 148 -5.39 2.31 3.10
N GLY A 149 -6.34 1.49 3.57
CA GLY A 149 -6.31 0.05 3.30
C GLY A 149 -7.69 -0.60 3.41
N ASP A 150 -7.84 -1.80 2.83
CA ASP A 150 -9.09 -2.56 2.76
C ASP A 150 -9.15 -3.70 3.78
N ARG A 151 -8.06 -4.00 4.48
CA ARG A 151 -7.98 -5.15 5.40
C ARG A 151 -7.70 -4.73 6.84
N PRO A 152 -8.09 -5.57 7.83
CA PRO A 152 -7.75 -5.32 9.24
C PRO A 152 -6.24 -5.24 9.50
N GLU A 153 -5.42 -5.90 8.70
CA GLU A 153 -3.97 -5.80 8.81
C GLU A 153 -3.44 -4.40 8.45
N ASP A 154 -4.15 -3.63 7.62
CA ASP A 154 -3.80 -2.24 7.32
C ASP A 154 -4.08 -1.34 8.51
N ASP A 155 -5.26 -1.44 9.10
CA ASP A 155 -5.60 -0.72 10.34
C ASP A 155 -4.60 -1.05 11.46
N GLY A 156 -4.26 -2.34 11.60
CA GLY A 156 -3.23 -2.80 12.53
C GLY A 156 -1.85 -2.21 12.25
N ALA A 157 -1.44 -2.09 10.99
CA ALA A 157 -0.17 -1.45 10.62
C ALA A 157 -0.18 0.06 10.90
N ALA A 158 -1.30 0.74 10.66
CA ALA A 158 -1.46 2.16 10.99
C ALA A 158 -1.34 2.39 12.51
N SER A 159 -2.06 1.58 13.29
CA SER A 159 -2.00 1.60 14.75
C SER A 159 -0.60 1.30 15.27
N SER A 160 0.11 0.32 14.69
CA SER A 160 1.47 -0.05 15.09
C SER A 160 2.49 1.05 14.76
N ALA A 161 2.25 1.82 13.70
CA ALA A 161 3.07 2.97 13.33
C ALA A 161 2.68 4.25 14.09
N GLY A 162 1.54 4.25 14.80
CA GLY A 162 0.99 5.44 15.45
C GLY A 162 0.53 6.53 14.47
N ILE A 163 0.02 6.14 13.30
CA ILE A 163 -0.51 7.05 12.28
C ILE A 163 -2.02 6.87 12.11
N GLU A 164 -2.66 7.82 11.42
CA GLU A 164 -4.11 7.80 11.20
C GLU A 164 -4.50 6.75 10.15
N PHE A 165 -5.73 6.24 10.22
CA PHE A 165 -6.24 5.22 9.30
C PHE A 165 -7.59 5.60 8.68
N ILE A 166 -7.81 5.20 7.43
CA ILE A 166 -9.12 5.23 6.78
C ILE A 166 -9.31 4.01 5.87
N TRP A 167 -10.52 3.44 5.91
CA TRP A 167 -10.88 2.33 5.04
C TRP A 167 -10.89 2.74 3.56
N ALA A 168 -10.31 1.90 2.71
CA ALA A 168 -10.16 2.14 1.28
C ALA A 168 -11.50 2.40 0.58
N ASP A 169 -12.57 1.68 0.94
CA ASP A 169 -13.91 1.93 0.38
C ASP A 169 -14.42 3.33 0.71
N THR A 170 -14.25 3.78 1.96
CA THR A 170 -14.67 5.12 2.38
C THR A 170 -13.89 6.18 1.61
N TRP A 171 -12.59 5.98 1.42
CA TRP A 171 -11.76 6.88 0.63
C TRP A 171 -12.12 6.88 -0.85
N ARG A 172 -12.22 5.71 -1.51
CA ARG A 172 -12.54 5.61 -2.94
C ARG A 172 -13.92 6.17 -3.26
N GLN A 173 -14.94 5.86 -2.47
CA GLN A 173 -16.32 6.34 -2.70
C GLN A 173 -16.40 7.87 -2.76
N ARG A 174 -15.54 8.58 -2.01
CA ARG A 174 -15.46 10.05 -2.08
C ARG A 174 -15.02 10.57 -3.46
N PHE A 175 -14.22 9.80 -4.18
CA PHE A 175 -13.61 10.21 -5.45
C PHE A 175 -14.19 9.45 -6.66
N ALA A 176 -14.93 8.37 -6.43
CA ALA A 176 -15.63 7.61 -7.47
C ALA A 176 -16.68 8.47 -8.19
N PRO A 177 -16.96 8.20 -9.48
CA PRO A 177 -18.04 8.87 -10.20
C PRO A 177 -19.41 8.48 -9.63
N GLY A 178 -20.33 9.45 -9.56
CA GLY A 178 -21.68 9.26 -9.02
C GLY A 178 -21.87 9.87 -7.63
N ILE A 179 -23.08 9.70 -7.08
CA ILE A 179 -23.41 10.10 -5.71
C ILE A 179 -23.25 8.87 -4.83
N HIS A 180 -22.20 8.84 -4.02
CA HIS A 180 -21.94 7.80 -3.05
C HIS A 180 -22.03 8.39 -1.64
N GLU A 181 -22.75 7.72 -0.75
CA GLU A 181 -22.69 8.05 0.67
C GLU A 181 -21.42 7.43 1.24
N PHE A 182 -20.44 8.26 1.59
CA PHE A 182 -19.26 7.83 2.33
C PHE A 182 -19.43 8.20 3.80
N ARG A 183 -19.01 7.32 4.71
CA ARG A 183 -19.27 7.43 6.15
C ARG A 183 -17.97 7.57 6.93
N PRO A 184 -17.35 8.77 6.97
CA PRO A 184 -16.20 9.00 7.82
C PRO A 184 -16.62 8.84 9.29
N THR A 185 -15.74 8.26 10.09
CA THR A 185 -16.00 7.93 11.49
C THR A 185 -15.61 9.06 12.45
N ASN A 186 -14.80 10.02 12.00
CA ASN A 186 -14.30 11.12 12.82
C ASN A 186 -13.93 12.36 11.97
N MET A 187 -13.67 13.48 12.66
CA MET A 187 -13.34 14.76 12.03
C MET A 187 -12.03 14.73 11.24
N LYS A 188 -11.01 13.99 11.68
CA LYS A 188 -9.74 13.90 10.95
C LYS A 188 -9.94 13.26 9.57
N GLN A 189 -10.75 12.21 9.50
CA GLN A 189 -11.11 11.57 8.22
C GLN A 189 -11.88 12.53 7.30
N ILE A 190 -12.81 13.34 7.84
CA ILE A 190 -13.47 14.40 7.05
C ILE A 190 -12.43 15.40 6.53
N GLY A 191 -11.49 15.82 7.38
CA GLY A 191 -10.42 16.76 7.00
C GLY A 191 -9.55 16.23 5.87
N LEU A 192 -9.18 14.94 5.93
CA LEU A 192 -8.46 14.26 4.85
C LEU A 192 -9.27 14.24 3.55
N LEU A 193 -10.54 13.82 3.61
CA LEU A 193 -11.38 13.62 2.42
C LEU A 193 -11.80 14.94 1.74
N GLU A 194 -12.01 16.00 2.53
CA GLU A 194 -12.41 17.31 2.02
C GLU A 194 -11.23 18.26 1.82
N GLY A 195 -10.05 17.90 2.31
CA GLY A 195 -8.83 18.73 2.22
C GLY A 195 -8.94 20.00 3.05
N ILE A 196 -9.59 19.91 4.22
CA ILE A 196 -9.81 20.99 5.18
C ILE A 196 -8.95 20.70 6.41
N LYS A 197 -8.17 21.68 6.89
CA LYS A 197 -7.55 21.60 8.22
C LYS A 197 -8.65 21.84 9.26
N LEU A 198 -9.01 20.79 9.98
CA LEU A 198 -9.98 20.83 11.09
C LEU A 198 -9.25 20.88 12.43
#